data_AF-A0AA35M3L6-F1
#
_entry.id   AF-A0AA35M3L6-F1
#
_cell.length_a   1.000
_cell.length_b   1.000
_cell.length_c   1.000
_cell.angle_alpha   90.00
_cell.angle_beta   90.00
_cell.angle_gamma   90.00
#
_symmetry.space_group_name_H-M   'P 1'
#
loop_
_entity.id
_entity.type
_entity.pdbx_description
1 polymer ?
#
loop_
_entity_poly.entity_id
_entity_poly.type
_entity_poly.pdbx_seq_one_letter_code
_entity_poly.pdbx_strand_id
1 'polypeptide(L)' 'MFRAYKNLSPKTRMGVGAAVIAWGGAGLYLSDQAEKRFGYTPTEKDHEELRKMTPRITTVDRNENR' A
#
# COMPACT_ATOMS: atom_id res chain seq x y z
N MET A 1 -13.19 10.03 18.56
CA MET A 1 -13.35 8.86 17.66
C MET A 1 -13.18 7.51 18.38
N PHE A 2 -12.04 7.24 19.04
CA PHE A 2 -11.79 5.91 19.64
C PHE A 2 -12.78 5.51 20.76
N ARG A 3 -13.37 6.48 21.46
CA ARG A 3 -14.38 6.26 22.51
C ARG A 3 -15.69 5.66 21.96
N ALA A 4 -16.12 6.06 20.77
CA ALA A 4 -17.34 5.53 20.14
C ALA A 4 -17.17 4.05 19.76
N TYR A 5 -16.02 3.68 19.21
CA TYR A 5 -15.69 2.29 18.89
C TYR A 5 -15.56 1.41 20.15
N LYS A 6 -15.00 1.96 21.24
CA LYS A 6 -14.90 1.26 22.53
C LYS A 6 -16.21 1.14 23.29
N ASN A 7 -17.22 1.97 22.98
CA ASN A 7 -18.57 1.86 23.55
C ASN A 7 -19.46 0.83 22.84
N LEU A 8 -19.04 0.29 21.69
CA LEU A 8 -19.78 -0.77 21.00
C LEU A 8 -19.66 -2.10 21.75
N SER A 9 -20.72 -2.90 21.67
CA SER A 9 -20.71 -4.29 22.14
C SER A 9 -19.59 -5.08 21.45
N PRO A 10 -18.98 -6.09 22.10
CA PRO A 10 -17.86 -6.85 21.52
C PRO A 10 -18.18 -7.46 20.15
N LYS A 11 -19.41 -7.98 19.97
CA LYS A 11 -19.88 -8.53 18.68
C LYS A 11 -19.98 -7.46 17.61
N THR A 12 -20.55 -6.29 17.93
CA THR A 12 -20.67 -5.18 16.98
C THR A 12 -19.30 -4.63 16.59
N ARG A 13 -18.37 -4.56 17.55
CA ARG A 13 -16.99 -4.11 17.30
C ARG A 13 -16.27 -5.03 16.31
N MET A 14 -16.42 -6.35 16.47
CA MET A 14 -15.90 -7.33 15.52
C MET A 14 -16.57 -7.19 14.15
N GLY A 15 -17.89 -7.02 14.10
CA GLY A 15 -18.63 -6.81 12.85
C GLY A 15 -18.16 -5.58 12.07
N VAL A 16 -17.96 -4.45 12.76
CA VAL A 16 -17.42 -3.22 12.16
C VAL A 16 -15.99 -3.44 11.66
N GLY A 17 -15.13 -4.08 12.47
CA GLY A 17 -13.75 -4.40 12.06
C GLY A 17 -13.70 -5.27 10.80
N ALA A 18 -14.51 -6.33 10.77
CA ALA A 18 -14.61 -7.22 9.62
C ALA A 18 -15.15 -6.50 8.38
N ALA A 19 -16.15 -5.61 8.54
CA ALA A 19 -16.71 -4.82 7.45
C ALA A 19 -15.67 -3.86 6.84
N VAL A 20 -14.86 -3.20 7.67
CA VAL A 20 -13.78 -2.32 7.18
C VAL A 20 -12.72 -3.11 6.40
N ILE A 21 -12.31 -4.27 6.92
CA ILE A 21 -11.34 -5.14 6.23
C ILE A 21 -11.92 -5.64 4.91
N ALA A 22 -13.17 -6.11 4.90
CA ALA A 22 -13.83 -6.58 3.70
C ALA A 22 -13.98 -5.47 2.65
N TRP A 23 -14.34 -4.26 3.06
CA TRP A 23 -14.44 -3.10 2.17
C TRP A 23 -13.08 -2.70 1.60
N GLY A 24 -12.04 -2.65 2.43
CA GLY A 24 -10.66 -2.38 2.00
C GLY A 24 -10.16 -3.44 1.01
N GLY A 25 -10.38 -4.72 1.32
CA GLY A 25 -10.01 -5.83 0.43
C GLY A 25 -10.76 -5.82 -0.90
N ALA A 26 -12.06 -5.53 -0.88
CA ALA A 26 -12.85 -5.37 -2.10
C ALA A 26 -12.36 -4.17 -2.93
N GLY A 27 -12.01 -3.05 -2.29
CA GLY A 27 -11.44 -1.88 -2.96
C GLY A 27 -10.11 -2.18 -3.63
N LEU A 28 -9.20 -2.89 -2.95
CA LEU A 28 -7.91 -3.31 -3.51
C LEU A 28 -8.09 -4.28 -4.69
N TYR A 29 -8.97 -5.28 -4.54
CA TYR A 29 -9.26 -6.23 -5.61
C TYR A 29 -9.87 -5.57 -6.85
N LEU A 30 -10.77 -4.61 -6.64
CA LEU A 30 -11.34 -3.81 -7.71
C LEU A 30 -10.32 -2.83 -8.31
N SER A 31 -9.37 -2.31 -7.52
CA SER A 31 -8.28 -1.44 -7.99
C SER A 31 -7.38 -2.18 -8.99
N ASP A 32 -6.95 -3.40 -8.66
CA ASP A 32 -6.15 -4.23 -9.56
C ASP A 32 -6.89 -4.54 -10.88
N GLN A 33 -8.21 -4.74 -10.81
CA GLN A 33 -9.04 -4.94 -12.00
C GLN A 33 -9.28 -3.64 -12.79
N ALA A 34 -9.38 -2.51 -12.10
CA ALA A 34 -9.45 -1.20 -12.71
C ALA A 34 -8.15 -0.89 -13.44
N GLU A 35 -6.98 -1.09 -12.83
CA GLU A 35 -5.68 -0.90 -13.48
C GLU A 35 -5.52 -1.73 -14.76
N LYS A 36 -6.04 -2.96 -14.77
CA LYS A 36 -6.07 -3.82 -15.97
C LYS A 36 -7.03 -3.31 -17.04
N ARG A 37 -8.23 -2.87 -16.66
CA ARG A 37 -9.25 -2.37 -17.61
C ARG A 37 -8.95 -0.97 -18.16
N PHE A 38 -8.33 -0.11 -17.35
CA PHE A 38 -7.94 1.24 -17.73
C PHE A 38 -6.55 1.30 -18.39
N GLY A 39 -5.84 0.18 -18.50
CA GLY A 39 -4.55 0.10 -19.19
C GLY A 39 -3.38 0.70 -18.42
N TYR A 40 -3.53 0.90 -17.09
CA TYR A 40 -2.46 1.33 -16.20
C TYR A 40 -1.56 0.18 -15.73
N THR A 41 -1.58 -0.96 -16.43
CA THR A 41 -0.67 -2.07 -16.14
C THR A 41 0.73 -1.64 -16.58
N PRO A 42 1.70 -1.49 -15.66
CA PRO A 42 3.06 -1.07 -16.01
C PRO A 42 3.63 -2.02 -17.05
N THR A 43 4.00 -1.49 -18.20
CA THR A 43 4.59 -2.28 -19.29
C THR A 43 6.05 -2.57 -18.96
N GLU A 44 6.63 -3.63 -19.54
CA GLU A 44 8.07 -3.92 -19.35
C GLU A 44 8.98 -2.71 -19.68
N LYS A 45 8.55 -1.84 -20.59
CA LYS A 45 9.23 -0.58 -20.93
C LYS A 45 9.28 0.44 -19.77
N ASP A 46 8.24 0.53 -18.96
CA ASP A 46 8.20 1.43 -17.80
C ASP A 46 9.21 1.00 -16.73
N HIS A 47 9.37 -0.32 -16.57
CA HIS A 47 10.40 -0.88 -15.70
C HIS A 47 11.83 -0.59 -16.20
N GLU A 48 12.05 -0.59 -17.52
CA GLU A 48 13.35 -0.25 -18.09
C GLU A 48 13.70 1.24 -17.97
N GLU A 49 12.73 2.14 -18.15
CA GLU A 49 12.95 3.58 -17.92
C GLU A 49 13.25 3.89 -16.45
N LEU A 50 12.51 3.26 -15.53
CA LEU A 50 12.78 3.40 -14.09
C LEU A 50 14.19 2.91 -13.74
N ARG A 51 14.64 1.78 -14.30
CA ARG A 51 16.01 1.28 -14.10
C ARG A 51 17.08 2.26 -14.59
N LYS A 52 16.80 3.02 -15.65
CA LYS A 52 17.71 4.08 -16.15
C LYS A 52 17.72 5.31 -15.23
N MET A 53 16.62 5.59 -14.55
CA MET A 53 16.49 6.72 -13.62
C MET A 53 16.95 6.39 -12.18
N THR A 54 17.15 5.12 -11.83
CA THR A 54 17.60 4.74 -10.49
C THR A 54 18.98 5.33 -10.18
N PRO A 55 19.08 6.23 -9.18
CA PRO A 55 20.36 6.84 -8.82
C PRO A 55 21.28 5.80 -8.17
N ARG A 56 22.57 5.85 -8.53
CA ARG A 56 23.59 5.00 -7.93
C ARG A 56 23.92 5.52 -6.54
N ILE A 57 23.45 4.84 -5.49
CA ILE A 57 23.72 5.22 -4.10
C ILE A 57 25.11 4.69 -3.73
N THR A 58 26.07 5.60 -3.58
CA THR A 58 27.37 5.29 -2.98
C THR A 58 27.31 5.66 -1.50
N THR A 59 27.29 4.64 -0.64
CA THR A 59 27.40 4.84 0.81
C THR A 59 28.84 5.18 1.17
N VAL A 60 29.07 6.37 1.75
CA VAL A 60 30.38 6.75 2.29
C VAL A 60 30.39 6.37 3.77
N ASP A 61 31.27 5.46 4.16
CA ASP A 61 31.45 5.07 5.56
C ASP A 61 32.15 6.22 6.32
N ARG A 62 31.57 6.67 7.43
CA ARG A 62 32.06 7.81 8.22
C ARG A 62 32.87 7.35 9.44
N ASN A 63 33.56 6.21 9.39
CA ASN A 63 34.37 5.72 10.51
C ASN A 63 35.88 5.99 10.38
N GLU A 64 36.32 6.89 9.50
CA GLU A 64 37.76 7.24 9.35
C GLU A 64 38.08 8.68 9.79
N ASN A 65 37.60 9.08 10.97
CA ASN A 65 38.18 10.19 11.73
C ASN A 65 37.64 10.19 13.16
N ARG A 66 38.28 9.42 14.04
CA ARG A 66 38.23 9.62 15.49
C ARG A 66 39.55 9.18 16.13
#